data_AF-A0A7K2XN45-F1
#
_entry.id   AF-A0A7K2XN45-F1
#
_cell.length_a   1.000
_cell.length_b   1.000
_cell.length_c   1.000
_cell.angle_alpha   90.00
_cell.angle_beta   90.00
_cell.angle_gamma   90.00
#
_symmetry.space_group_name_H-M   'P 1'
#
loop_
_entity.id
_entity.type
_entity.pdbx_description
1 polymer ?
#
loop_
_entity_poly.entity_id
_entity_poly.type
_entity_poly.pdbx_seq_one_letter_code
_entity_poly.pdbx_strand_id
1 'polypeptide(L)'
;RGSLDDLDVLREASAASDGVIHLAFDHETAFARGDMKAAAEADRRAVEAMAEALTGTGKPFVLASGTPVEEGRTATERDGHDVPPVDAVPPAAAGAVTRMATGEYVLGLADRGVRSSVVRLPRTNHGEGDQGFVATLVRTAREKGVAGYYGDGTNRWPAVHRDDSARVFRIALETAPAGSTLHAVADEGVALRDVAEVVGRRLGLPTASVPPEEAAGHFGWLAAVL
;
A
#
# COMPACT_ATOMS: atom_id res chain seq x y z
N ARG A 1 -3.03 13.15 -20.25
CA ARG A 1 -1.77 12.37 -20.04
C ARG A 1 -0.85 13.26 -19.23
N GLY A 2 -0.31 12.77 -18.14
CA GLY A 2 0.51 13.54 -17.19
C GLY A 2 1.08 12.64 -16.12
N SER A 3 1.74 13.25 -15.14
CA SER A 3 2.32 12.67 -13.94
C SER A 3 1.50 13.04 -12.69
N LEU A 4 1.91 12.53 -11.53
CA LEU A 4 1.29 12.88 -10.24
C LEU A 4 1.46 14.36 -9.86
N ASP A 5 2.45 15.04 -10.43
CA ASP A 5 2.72 16.45 -10.16
C ASP A 5 1.95 17.40 -11.09
N ASP A 6 1.30 16.89 -12.14
CA ASP A 6 0.48 17.69 -13.05
C ASP A 6 -0.91 17.95 -12.45
N LEU A 7 -0.95 18.70 -11.35
CA LEU A 7 -2.15 18.89 -10.51
C LEU A 7 -3.35 19.47 -11.28
N ASP A 8 -3.11 20.36 -12.25
CA ASP A 8 -4.19 20.91 -13.08
C ASP A 8 -4.81 19.85 -13.98
N VAL A 9 -3.98 18.96 -14.55
CA VAL A 9 -4.46 17.82 -15.35
C VAL A 9 -5.29 16.87 -14.49
N LEU A 10 -4.85 16.59 -13.25
CA LEU A 10 -5.59 15.75 -12.30
C LEU A 10 -6.95 16.37 -11.92
N ARG A 11 -6.98 17.69 -11.68
CA ARG A 11 -8.20 18.43 -11.34
C ARG A 11 -9.19 18.42 -12.50
N GLU A 12 -8.74 18.77 -13.71
CA GLU A 12 -9.58 18.79 -14.91
C GLU A 12 -10.13 17.41 -15.26
N ALA A 13 -9.29 16.37 -15.23
CA ALA A 13 -9.71 15.01 -15.50
C ALA A 13 -10.73 14.51 -14.45
N SER A 14 -10.52 14.82 -13.18
CA SER A 14 -11.46 14.48 -12.10
C SER A 14 -12.81 15.15 -12.28
N ALA A 15 -12.82 16.44 -12.63
CA ALA A 15 -14.06 17.18 -12.89
C ALA A 15 -14.85 16.58 -14.05
N ALA A 16 -14.16 16.17 -15.12
CA ALA A 16 -14.75 15.58 -16.32
C ALA A 16 -15.20 14.12 -16.15
N SER A 17 -14.75 13.42 -15.12
CA SER A 17 -15.04 12.00 -14.90
C SER A 17 -16.33 11.78 -14.11
N ASP A 18 -16.98 10.62 -14.28
CA ASP A 18 -18.11 10.20 -13.45
C ASP A 18 -17.67 9.64 -12.09
N GLY A 19 -16.39 9.30 -11.95
CA GLY A 19 -15.79 8.78 -10.73
C GLY A 19 -14.28 8.61 -10.90
N VAL A 20 -13.54 8.58 -9.79
CA VAL A 20 -12.07 8.51 -9.80
C VAL A 20 -11.59 7.36 -8.93
N ILE A 21 -10.66 6.55 -9.46
CA ILE A 21 -9.87 5.58 -8.69
C ILE A 21 -8.41 6.04 -8.75
N HIS A 22 -7.85 6.44 -7.62
CA HIS A 22 -6.46 6.85 -7.50
C HIS A 22 -5.60 5.69 -7.02
N LEU A 23 -4.86 5.08 -7.96
CA LEU A 23 -3.96 3.95 -7.73
C LEU A 23 -2.48 4.35 -7.74
N ALA A 24 -2.17 5.57 -8.17
CA ALA A 24 -0.80 5.96 -8.49
C ALA A 24 -0.06 6.44 -7.23
N PHE A 25 1.14 5.91 -7.02
CA PHE A 25 2.05 6.30 -5.95
C PHE A 25 3.47 6.30 -6.49
N ASP A 26 4.30 7.27 -6.08
CA ASP A 26 5.69 7.37 -6.53
C ASP A 26 6.59 6.36 -5.81
N HIS A 27 6.54 5.12 -6.28
CA HIS A 27 7.37 4.02 -5.77
C HIS A 27 8.86 4.22 -6.01
N GLU A 28 9.26 4.95 -7.06
CA GLU A 28 10.67 5.21 -7.34
C GLU A 28 11.27 6.09 -6.25
N THR A 29 10.62 7.22 -5.96
CA THR A 29 11.06 8.12 -4.88
C THR A 29 10.98 7.43 -3.52
N ALA A 30 9.90 6.70 -3.25
CA ALA A 30 9.71 6.03 -1.96
C ALA A 30 10.77 4.95 -1.67
N PHE A 31 11.04 4.06 -2.62
CA PHE A 31 11.83 2.85 -2.36
C PHE A 31 13.22 2.86 -3.02
N ALA A 32 13.36 3.38 -4.24
CA ALA A 32 14.66 3.43 -4.90
C ALA A 32 15.52 4.58 -4.39
N ARG A 33 14.91 5.74 -4.07
CA ARG A 33 15.60 6.90 -3.50
C ARG A 33 15.54 6.97 -1.98
N GLY A 34 14.66 6.17 -1.36
CA GLY A 34 14.50 6.12 0.09
C GLY A 34 13.80 7.33 0.69
N ASP A 35 13.05 8.10 -0.10
CA ASP A 35 12.33 9.29 0.34
C ASP A 35 10.81 9.04 0.36
N MET A 36 10.39 8.18 1.28
CA MET A 36 8.97 7.88 1.51
C MET A 36 8.16 9.13 1.85
N LYS A 37 8.79 10.13 2.49
CA LYS A 37 8.11 11.38 2.87
C LYS A 37 7.75 12.20 1.63
N ALA A 38 8.71 12.44 0.73
CA ALA A 38 8.44 13.18 -0.50
C ALA A 38 7.39 12.48 -1.38
N ALA A 39 7.45 11.16 -1.51
CA ALA A 39 6.44 10.39 -2.24
C ALA A 39 5.04 10.53 -1.62
N ALA A 40 4.93 10.46 -0.29
CA ALA A 40 3.66 10.64 0.42
C ALA A 40 3.13 12.08 0.33
N GLU A 41 3.99 13.08 0.33
CA GLU A 41 3.59 14.48 0.13
C GLU A 41 3.11 14.75 -1.30
N ALA A 42 3.73 14.14 -2.31
CA ALA A 42 3.27 14.19 -3.69
C ALA A 42 1.90 13.51 -3.85
N ASP A 43 1.72 12.31 -3.25
CA ASP A 43 0.44 11.59 -3.20
C ASP A 43 -0.66 12.47 -2.57
N ARG A 44 -0.38 13.10 -1.43
CA ARG A 44 -1.31 14.01 -0.77
C ARG A 44 -1.72 15.19 -1.66
N ARG A 45 -0.77 15.86 -2.32
CA ARG A 45 -1.06 16.99 -3.23
C ARG A 45 -1.94 16.55 -4.41
N ALA A 46 -1.67 15.38 -4.99
CA ALA A 46 -2.48 14.81 -6.06
C ALA A 46 -3.92 14.53 -5.58
N VAL A 47 -4.05 13.90 -4.41
CA VAL A 47 -5.34 13.61 -3.77
C VAL A 47 -6.14 14.89 -3.50
N GLU A 48 -5.50 15.93 -2.95
CA GLU A 48 -6.13 17.22 -2.68
C GLU A 48 -6.65 17.90 -3.95
N ALA A 49 -5.87 17.88 -5.04
CA ALA A 49 -6.28 18.47 -6.32
C ALA A 49 -7.48 17.74 -6.94
N MET A 50 -7.51 16.40 -6.87
CA MET A 50 -8.65 15.61 -7.35
C MET A 50 -9.88 15.82 -6.44
N ALA A 51 -9.70 15.83 -5.12
CA ALA A 51 -10.77 16.04 -4.15
C ALA A 51 -11.43 17.42 -4.27
N GLU A 52 -10.65 18.46 -4.58
CA GLU A 52 -11.16 19.80 -4.86
C GLU A 52 -12.19 19.78 -6.00
N ALA A 53 -11.86 19.13 -7.11
CA ALA A 53 -12.75 19.01 -8.26
C ALA A 53 -14.05 18.22 -7.99
N LEU A 54 -14.00 17.28 -7.03
CA LEU A 54 -15.10 16.38 -6.73
C LEU A 54 -16.01 16.89 -5.59
N THR A 55 -15.56 17.87 -4.81
CA THR A 55 -16.30 18.41 -3.66
C THR A 55 -17.71 18.88 -4.06
N GLY A 56 -18.73 18.43 -3.32
CA GLY A 56 -20.13 18.78 -3.55
C GLY A 56 -20.79 18.13 -4.77
N THR A 57 -20.07 17.30 -5.53
CA THR A 57 -20.61 16.70 -6.76
C THR A 57 -21.37 15.39 -6.52
N GLY A 58 -21.17 14.74 -5.37
CA GLY A 58 -21.67 13.39 -5.08
C GLY A 58 -20.93 12.27 -5.82
N LYS A 59 -19.97 12.60 -6.69
CA LYS A 59 -19.20 11.62 -7.46
C LYS A 59 -18.32 10.75 -6.56
N PRO A 60 -18.11 9.47 -6.89
CA PRO A 60 -17.26 8.59 -6.11
C PRO A 60 -15.77 8.85 -6.32
N PHE A 61 -15.03 8.74 -5.22
CA PHE A 61 -13.57 8.83 -5.20
C PHE A 61 -12.99 7.69 -4.37
N VAL A 62 -12.18 6.83 -4.98
CA VAL A 62 -11.57 5.68 -4.32
C VAL A 62 -10.06 5.86 -4.26
N LEU A 63 -9.51 5.89 -3.05
CA LEU A 63 -8.07 5.95 -2.81
C LEU A 63 -7.50 4.55 -2.53
N ALA A 64 -6.40 4.20 -3.18
CA ALA A 64 -5.58 3.06 -2.79
C ALA A 64 -4.68 3.40 -1.59
N SER A 65 -4.78 2.62 -0.52
CA SER A 65 -3.91 2.73 0.66
C SER A 65 -3.37 1.35 1.07
N GLY A 66 -2.58 1.30 2.14
CA GLY A 66 -2.08 0.05 2.72
C GLY A 66 -2.91 -0.38 3.93
N THR A 67 -2.97 -1.69 4.21
CA THR A 67 -3.52 -2.20 5.47
C THR A 67 -2.64 -1.75 6.66
N PRO A 68 -3.24 -1.40 7.81
CA PRO A 68 -2.47 -1.09 9.01
C PRO A 68 -1.80 -2.36 9.57
N VAL A 69 -0.84 -2.15 10.47
CA VAL A 69 -0.18 -3.23 11.21
C VAL A 69 -0.70 -3.21 12.63
N GLU A 70 -1.24 -4.34 13.09
CA GLU A 70 -1.70 -4.54 14.46
C GLU A 70 -0.87 -5.65 15.11
N GLU A 71 -0.24 -5.35 16.24
CA GLU A 71 0.63 -6.32 16.90
C GLU A 71 -0.19 -7.45 17.53
N GLY A 72 0.17 -8.69 17.21
CA GLY A 72 -0.43 -9.89 17.81
C GLY A 72 -1.82 -10.26 17.30
N ARG A 73 -2.41 -9.54 16.34
CA ARG A 73 -3.71 -9.89 15.75
C ARG A 73 -3.88 -9.42 14.30
N THR A 74 -4.84 -10.01 13.59
CA THR A 74 -5.26 -9.54 12.27
C THR A 74 -5.91 -8.16 12.37
N ALA A 75 -5.49 -7.25 11.48
CA ALA A 75 -6.10 -5.94 11.34
C ALA A 75 -7.43 -5.99 10.57
N THR A 76 -8.38 -5.17 10.97
CA THR A 76 -9.72 -5.01 10.39
C THR A 76 -9.89 -3.61 9.83
N GLU A 77 -10.98 -3.36 9.10
CA GLU A 77 -11.32 -2.03 8.57
C GLU A 77 -11.58 -0.99 9.67
N ARG A 78 -11.68 -1.40 10.94
CA ARG A 78 -11.85 -0.50 12.09
C ARG A 78 -10.53 -0.01 12.68
N ASP A 79 -9.42 -0.59 12.26
CA ASP A 79 -8.09 -0.33 12.80
C ASP A 79 -7.35 0.75 11.98
N GLY A 80 -6.29 1.32 12.53
CA GLY A 80 -5.42 2.28 11.83
C GLY A 80 -6.02 3.65 11.52
N HIS A 81 -7.12 4.02 12.18
CA HIS A 81 -7.79 5.34 12.05
C HIS A 81 -7.27 6.41 13.03
N ASP A 82 -6.63 6.00 14.13
CA ASP A 82 -5.99 6.93 15.06
C ASP A 82 -4.60 7.31 14.52
N VAL A 83 -4.58 8.27 13.60
CA VAL A 83 -3.34 8.72 12.94
C VAL A 83 -2.74 9.90 13.72
N PRO A 84 -1.52 9.76 14.28
CA PRO A 84 -0.88 10.86 15.00
C PRO A 84 -0.51 12.01 14.04
N PRO A 85 -0.38 13.24 14.55
CA PRO A 85 0.18 14.35 13.77
C PRO A 85 1.55 13.99 13.19
N VAL A 86 1.77 14.32 11.91
CA VAL A 86 3.01 13.96 11.18
C VAL A 86 4.27 14.56 11.83
N ASP A 87 4.15 15.72 12.46
CA ASP A 87 5.21 16.40 13.20
C ASP A 87 5.45 15.83 14.61
N ALA A 88 4.56 14.97 15.10
CA ALA A 88 4.68 14.29 16.38
C ALA A 88 5.34 12.89 16.29
N VAL A 89 5.69 12.42 15.08
CA VAL A 89 6.33 11.11 14.88
C VAL A 89 7.79 11.23 14.45
N PRO A 90 8.63 10.20 14.67
CA PRO A 90 10.01 10.19 14.18
C PRO A 90 10.08 10.43 12.66
N PRO A 91 11.13 11.11 12.15
CA PRO A 91 11.26 11.40 10.72
C PRO A 91 11.15 10.16 9.81
N ALA A 92 11.65 9.01 10.27
CA ALA A 92 11.57 7.75 9.53
C ALA A 92 10.12 7.23 9.36
N ALA A 93 9.21 7.59 10.26
CA ALA A 93 7.80 7.21 10.20
C ALA A 93 6.93 8.25 9.48
N ALA A 94 7.43 9.49 9.30
CA ALA A 94 6.65 10.61 8.78
C ALA A 94 5.99 10.32 7.42
N GLY A 95 6.68 9.62 6.52
CA GLY A 95 6.12 9.25 5.22
C GLY A 95 4.96 8.25 5.32
N ALA A 96 5.10 7.21 6.15
CA ALA A 96 4.02 6.24 6.39
C ALA A 96 2.80 6.90 7.05
N VAL A 97 3.03 7.74 8.05
CA VAL A 97 1.97 8.49 8.74
C VAL A 97 1.29 9.49 7.80
N THR A 98 2.03 10.14 6.91
CA THR A 98 1.46 11.03 5.88
C THR A 98 0.52 10.27 4.94
N ARG A 99 0.88 9.04 4.54
CA ARG A 99 -0.02 8.20 3.73
C ARG A 99 -1.29 7.79 4.49
N MET A 100 -1.17 7.43 5.76
CA MET A 100 -2.33 7.12 6.61
C MET A 100 -3.24 8.35 6.77
N ALA A 101 -2.67 9.52 7.04
CA ALA A 101 -3.39 10.78 7.17
C ALA A 101 -4.10 11.18 5.85
N THR A 102 -3.50 10.90 4.70
CA THR A 102 -4.13 11.10 3.39
C THR A 102 -5.35 10.19 3.22
N GLY A 103 -5.30 8.97 3.75
CA GLY A 103 -6.45 8.07 3.86
C GLY A 103 -7.60 8.68 4.66
N GLU A 104 -7.32 9.16 5.87
CA GLU A 104 -8.33 9.79 6.73
C GLU A 104 -8.90 11.07 6.12
N TYR A 105 -8.06 11.87 5.44
CA TYR A 105 -8.51 13.02 4.66
C TYR A 105 -9.56 12.61 3.61
N VAL A 106 -9.28 11.56 2.83
CA VAL A 106 -10.22 11.07 1.80
C VAL A 106 -11.52 10.57 2.44
N LEU A 107 -11.46 9.84 3.55
CA LEU A 107 -12.67 9.40 4.26
C LEU A 107 -13.53 10.60 4.71
N GLY A 108 -12.90 11.66 5.22
CA GLY A 108 -13.58 12.90 5.63
C GLY A 108 -14.22 13.69 4.49
N LEU A 109 -13.90 13.42 3.21
CA LEU A 109 -14.57 14.05 2.07
C LEU A 109 -16.06 13.66 1.96
N ALA A 110 -16.50 12.62 2.67
CA ALA A 110 -17.90 12.27 2.81
C ALA A 110 -18.74 13.45 3.31
N ASP A 111 -18.23 14.18 4.31
CA ASP A 111 -18.88 15.37 4.88
C ASP A 111 -18.90 16.57 3.92
N ARG A 112 -18.12 16.48 2.83
CA ARG A 112 -17.98 17.50 1.79
C ARG A 112 -18.71 17.11 0.49
N GLY A 113 -19.62 16.14 0.56
CA GLY A 113 -20.43 15.73 -0.58
C GLY A 113 -19.67 14.97 -1.65
N VAL A 114 -18.60 14.27 -1.29
CA VAL A 114 -17.92 13.29 -2.16
C VAL A 114 -18.31 11.89 -1.67
N ARG A 115 -18.63 10.96 -2.58
CA ARG A 115 -18.82 9.54 -2.20
C ARG A 115 -17.46 8.86 -2.08
N SER A 116 -16.66 9.29 -1.11
CA SER A 116 -15.28 8.85 -0.95
C SER A 116 -15.17 7.51 -0.25
N SER A 117 -14.12 6.76 -0.57
CA SER A 117 -13.75 5.51 0.13
C SER A 117 -12.26 5.24 0.00
N VAL A 118 -11.74 4.40 0.89
CA VAL A 118 -10.35 3.94 0.87
C VAL A 118 -10.34 2.43 0.76
N VAL A 119 -9.64 1.91 -0.26
CA VAL A 119 -9.36 0.48 -0.40
C VAL A 119 -7.92 0.24 0.05
N ARG A 120 -7.76 -0.50 1.14
CA ARG A 120 -6.47 -0.85 1.73
C ARG A 120 -5.99 -2.19 1.17
N LEU A 121 -4.84 -2.16 0.50
CA LEU A 121 -4.17 -3.32 -0.07
C LEU A 121 -3.20 -3.94 0.95
N PRO A 122 -3.05 -5.27 0.94
CA PRO A 122 -2.02 -5.93 1.72
C PRO A 122 -0.64 -5.69 1.12
N ARG A 123 0.40 -6.16 1.81
CA ARG A 123 1.79 -6.04 1.33
C ARG A 123 2.02 -6.71 -0.01
N THR A 124 1.32 -7.81 -0.27
CA THR A 124 1.44 -8.55 -1.53
C THR A 124 0.14 -8.51 -2.32
N ASN A 125 0.10 -7.69 -3.36
CA ASN A 125 -0.92 -7.75 -4.41
C ASN A 125 -0.35 -8.52 -5.61
N HIS A 126 -0.49 -9.85 -5.61
CA HIS A 126 0.25 -10.74 -6.51
C HIS A 126 -0.50 -11.04 -7.81
N GLY A 127 0.24 -11.42 -8.84
CA GLY A 127 -0.28 -11.85 -10.14
C GLY A 127 0.76 -11.75 -11.23
N GLU A 128 0.36 -12.03 -12.47
CA GLU A 128 1.24 -11.89 -13.63
C GLU A 128 1.72 -10.43 -13.78
N GLY A 129 3.03 -10.27 -13.99
CA GLY A 129 3.69 -8.96 -14.05
C GLY A 129 4.06 -8.34 -12.70
N ASP A 130 3.84 -9.03 -11.57
CA ASP A 130 4.28 -8.56 -10.25
C ASP A 130 5.80 -8.29 -10.21
N GLN A 131 6.17 -7.07 -9.81
CA GLN A 131 7.56 -6.62 -9.60
C GLN A 131 7.83 -6.27 -8.12
N GLY A 132 6.85 -6.51 -7.25
CA GLY A 132 6.85 -6.11 -5.86
C GLY A 132 7.52 -7.12 -4.94
N PHE A 133 6.81 -7.48 -3.88
CA PHE A 133 7.39 -8.09 -2.69
C PHE A 133 7.83 -9.53 -2.93
N VAL A 134 6.92 -10.40 -3.37
CA VAL A 134 7.21 -11.82 -3.64
C VAL A 134 8.21 -11.96 -4.78
N ALA A 135 8.06 -11.18 -5.86
CA ALA A 135 9.02 -11.17 -6.95
C ALA A 135 10.44 -10.78 -6.49
N THR A 136 10.55 -9.81 -5.59
CA THR A 136 11.84 -9.41 -5.02
C THR A 136 12.43 -10.49 -4.11
N LEU A 137 11.64 -11.14 -3.25
CA LEU A 137 12.12 -12.28 -2.45
C LEU A 137 12.69 -13.42 -3.32
N VAL A 138 12.00 -13.77 -4.40
CA VAL A 138 12.46 -14.81 -5.35
C VAL A 138 13.76 -14.38 -6.04
N ARG A 139 13.88 -13.12 -6.46
CA ARG A 139 15.10 -12.58 -7.06
C ARG A 139 16.26 -12.58 -6.07
N THR A 140 16.06 -12.07 -4.86
CA THR A 140 17.06 -12.10 -3.79
C THR A 140 17.53 -13.52 -3.52
N ALA A 141 16.62 -14.49 -3.43
CA ALA A 141 16.99 -15.88 -3.22
C ALA A 141 17.92 -16.42 -4.32
N ARG A 142 17.63 -16.11 -5.59
CA ARG A 142 18.49 -16.47 -6.73
C ARG A 142 19.86 -15.80 -6.66
N GLU A 143 19.91 -14.51 -6.33
CA GLU A 143 21.14 -13.73 -6.26
C GLU A 143 22.04 -14.18 -5.10
N LYS A 144 21.46 -14.51 -3.95
CA LYS A 144 22.19 -14.89 -2.73
C LYS A 144 22.44 -16.39 -2.62
N GLY A 145 21.74 -17.21 -3.40
CA GLY A 145 21.80 -18.67 -3.31
C GLY A 145 21.12 -19.26 -2.07
N VAL A 146 20.28 -18.48 -1.38
CA VAL A 146 19.56 -18.88 -0.16
C VAL A 146 18.21 -18.17 -0.12
N ALA A 147 17.14 -18.91 0.15
CA ALA A 147 15.81 -18.35 0.41
C ALA A 147 15.73 -17.90 1.87
N GLY A 148 16.03 -16.62 2.13
CA GLY A 148 16.01 -16.05 3.47
C GLY A 148 14.60 -15.74 4.00
N TYR A 149 14.39 -15.92 5.31
CA TYR A 149 13.27 -15.32 6.06
C TYR A 149 13.79 -14.46 7.20
N TYR A 150 13.13 -13.33 7.48
CA TYR A 150 13.56 -12.36 8.48
C TYR A 150 13.37 -12.88 9.91
N GLY A 151 14.42 -12.82 10.74
CA GLY A 151 14.37 -13.25 12.14
C GLY A 151 13.87 -14.69 12.28
N ASP A 152 12.87 -14.92 13.13
CA ASP A 152 12.24 -16.24 13.29
C ASP A 152 11.22 -16.58 12.18
N GLY A 153 10.92 -15.61 11.31
CA GLY A 153 10.00 -15.73 10.18
C GLY A 153 8.53 -15.88 10.56
N THR A 154 8.18 -15.54 11.81
CA THR A 154 6.79 -15.54 12.30
C THR A 154 5.99 -14.32 11.84
N ASN A 155 6.66 -13.29 11.33
CA ASN A 155 6.03 -12.15 10.68
C ASN A 155 5.17 -12.62 9.49
N ARG A 156 3.97 -12.07 9.38
CA ARG A 156 2.96 -12.50 8.41
C ARG A 156 2.71 -11.44 7.37
N TRP A 157 2.62 -11.87 6.11
CA TRP A 157 2.18 -11.01 5.01
C TRP A 157 0.85 -11.48 4.49
N PRO A 158 -0.25 -10.70 4.66
CA PRO A 158 -1.47 -10.93 3.92
C PRO A 158 -1.21 -10.75 2.42
N ALA A 159 -2.03 -11.41 1.63
CA ALA A 159 -1.98 -11.31 0.19
C ALA A 159 -3.37 -11.19 -0.43
N VAL A 160 -3.40 -10.70 -1.67
CA VAL A 160 -4.58 -10.72 -2.53
C VAL A 160 -4.11 -10.87 -3.98
N HIS A 161 -4.89 -11.57 -4.81
CA HIS A 161 -4.62 -11.59 -6.24
C HIS A 161 -5.05 -10.26 -6.87
N ARG A 162 -4.26 -9.74 -7.82
CA ARG A 162 -4.50 -8.42 -8.45
C ARG A 162 -5.90 -8.28 -9.04
N ASP A 163 -6.44 -9.34 -9.65
CA ASP A 163 -7.74 -9.30 -10.29
C ASP A 163 -8.87 -9.25 -9.25
N ASP A 164 -8.67 -9.84 -8.07
CA ASP A 164 -9.62 -9.73 -6.96
C ASP A 164 -9.55 -8.35 -6.30
N SER A 165 -8.35 -7.77 -6.16
CA SER A 165 -8.22 -6.39 -5.71
C SER A 165 -8.93 -5.41 -6.66
N ALA A 166 -8.81 -5.62 -7.98
CA ALA A 166 -9.49 -4.81 -8.99
C ALA A 166 -11.02 -4.91 -8.87
N ARG A 167 -11.56 -6.10 -8.54
CA ARG A 167 -12.99 -6.27 -8.26
C ARG A 167 -13.43 -5.45 -7.04
N VAL A 168 -12.63 -5.41 -5.97
CA VAL A 168 -12.92 -4.60 -4.78
C VAL A 168 -12.91 -3.11 -5.13
N PHE A 169 -11.93 -2.62 -5.89
CA PHE A 169 -11.90 -1.22 -6.34
C PHE A 169 -13.13 -0.85 -7.18
N ARG A 170 -13.56 -1.73 -8.09
CA ARG A 170 -14.76 -1.54 -8.88
C ARG A 170 -16.02 -1.46 -7.99
N ILE A 171 -16.16 -2.39 -7.04
CA ILE A 171 -17.29 -2.39 -6.08
C ILE A 171 -17.27 -1.12 -5.21
N ALA A 172 -16.09 -0.69 -4.77
CA ALA A 172 -15.95 0.54 -4.00
C ALA A 172 -16.44 1.76 -4.81
N LEU A 173 -15.98 1.89 -6.05
CA LEU A 173 -16.38 2.97 -6.95
C LEU A 173 -17.89 2.94 -7.23
N GLU A 174 -18.45 1.78 -7.54
CA GLU A 174 -19.85 1.65 -7.96
C GLU A 174 -20.83 1.77 -6.80
N THR A 175 -20.52 1.18 -5.63
CA THR A 175 -21.54 0.92 -4.59
C THR A 175 -21.15 1.28 -3.17
N ALA A 176 -19.88 1.56 -2.84
CA ALA A 176 -19.53 1.82 -1.44
C ALA A 176 -20.25 3.08 -0.91
N PRO A 177 -20.76 3.03 0.34
CA PRO A 177 -21.18 4.22 1.07
C PRO A 177 -20.03 5.23 1.19
N ALA A 178 -20.37 6.52 1.26
CA ALA A 178 -19.39 7.57 1.52
C ALA A 178 -18.69 7.34 2.88
N GLY A 179 -17.38 7.57 2.94
CA GLY A 179 -16.56 7.37 4.15
C GLY A 179 -16.23 5.90 4.44
N SER A 180 -16.34 5.00 3.46
CA SER A 180 -16.05 3.57 3.70
C SER A 180 -14.55 3.26 3.65
N THR A 181 -14.09 2.48 4.62
CA THR A 181 -12.82 1.74 4.56
C THR A 181 -13.10 0.31 4.13
N LEU A 182 -12.36 -0.21 3.15
CA LEU A 182 -12.45 -1.60 2.69
C LEU A 182 -11.06 -2.23 2.70
N HIS A 183 -10.93 -3.48 3.14
CA HIS A 183 -9.71 -4.25 2.97
C HIS A 183 -9.85 -5.18 1.75
N ALA A 184 -8.96 -5.01 0.77
CA ALA A 184 -8.86 -5.93 -0.36
C ALA A 184 -7.83 -7.03 -0.04
N VAL A 185 -8.15 -7.91 0.91
CA VAL A 185 -7.26 -8.99 1.39
C VAL A 185 -7.95 -10.35 1.21
N ALA A 186 -7.18 -11.38 0.84
CA ALA A 186 -7.72 -12.74 0.64
C ALA A 186 -7.49 -13.67 1.85
N ASP A 187 -6.53 -13.34 2.70
CA ASP A 187 -6.14 -14.16 3.85
C ASP A 187 -5.65 -13.31 5.03
N GLU A 188 -5.46 -13.95 6.19
CA GLU A 188 -4.95 -13.35 7.43
C GLU A 188 -3.41 -13.26 7.47
N GLY A 189 -2.74 -13.58 6.36
CA GLY A 189 -1.30 -13.56 6.23
C GLY A 189 -0.60 -14.90 6.39
N VAL A 190 0.35 -15.13 5.48
CA VAL A 190 1.24 -16.29 5.47
C VAL A 190 2.53 -15.93 6.20
N ALA A 191 3.05 -16.83 7.04
CA ALA A 191 4.32 -16.62 7.72
C ALA A 191 5.44 -16.52 6.69
N LEU A 192 6.34 -15.55 6.86
CA LEU A 192 7.41 -15.30 5.91
C LEU A 192 8.35 -16.51 5.78
N ARG A 193 8.52 -17.26 6.87
CA ARG A 193 9.22 -18.55 6.84
C ARG A 193 8.60 -19.51 5.83
N ASP A 194 7.28 -19.69 5.84
CA ASP A 194 6.58 -20.60 4.92
C ASP A 194 6.76 -20.15 3.47
N VAL A 195 6.71 -18.83 3.22
CA VAL A 195 7.01 -18.25 1.90
C VAL A 195 8.43 -18.60 1.47
N ALA A 196 9.43 -18.39 2.33
CA ALA A 196 10.83 -18.69 2.04
C ALA A 196 11.07 -20.20 1.81
N GLU A 197 10.41 -21.08 2.55
CA GLU A 197 10.49 -22.54 2.37
C GLU A 197 9.89 -22.99 1.02
N VAL A 198 8.80 -22.36 0.57
CA VAL A 198 8.23 -22.59 -0.77
C VAL A 198 9.19 -22.09 -1.85
N VAL A 199 9.74 -20.89 -1.71
CA VAL A 199 10.71 -20.32 -2.65
C VAL A 199 11.96 -21.21 -2.75
N GLY A 200 12.55 -21.60 -1.61
CA GLY A 200 13.72 -22.48 -1.54
C GLY A 200 13.48 -23.80 -2.25
N ARG A 201 12.36 -24.48 -1.94
CA ARG A 201 11.97 -25.74 -2.60
C ARG A 201 11.80 -25.59 -4.11
N ARG A 202 11.19 -24.50 -4.59
CA ARG A 202 10.95 -24.25 -6.02
C ARG A 202 12.23 -23.91 -6.78
N LEU A 203 13.22 -23.31 -6.12
CA LEU A 203 14.50 -22.93 -6.71
C LEU A 203 15.61 -23.96 -6.48
N GLY A 204 15.40 -24.97 -5.63
CA GLY A 204 16.44 -25.91 -5.22
C GLY A 204 17.51 -25.26 -4.34
N LEU A 205 17.13 -24.26 -3.54
CA LEU A 205 18.02 -23.50 -2.66
C LEU A 205 17.75 -23.82 -1.19
N PRO A 206 18.76 -23.72 -0.30
CA PRO A 206 18.53 -23.79 1.13
C PRO A 206 17.64 -22.64 1.61
N THR A 207 16.89 -22.87 2.68
CA THR A 207 16.11 -21.85 3.39
C THR A 207 16.80 -21.55 4.72
N ALA A 208 16.93 -20.28 5.08
CA ALA A 208 17.61 -19.87 6.32
C ALA A 208 17.00 -18.62 6.94
N SER A 209 17.13 -18.52 8.26
CA SER A 209 16.88 -17.28 9.00
C SER A 209 17.94 -16.23 8.63
N VAL A 210 17.50 -14.99 8.45
CA VAL A 210 18.34 -13.81 8.26
C VAL A 210 18.18 -12.92 9.49
N PRO A 211 19.24 -12.71 10.28
CA PRO A 211 19.19 -11.84 11.44
C PRO A 211 18.79 -10.39 11.08
N PRO A 212 18.06 -9.67 11.95
CA PRO A 212 17.66 -8.28 11.72
C PRO A 212 18.80 -7.35 11.29
N GLU A 213 19.98 -7.52 11.87
CA GLU A 213 21.18 -6.73 11.58
C GLU A 213 21.72 -6.97 10.15
N GLU A 214 21.42 -8.12 9.54
CA GLU A 214 21.82 -8.46 8.17
C GLU A 214 20.72 -8.20 7.14
N ALA A 215 19.51 -7.84 7.59
CA ALA A 215 18.32 -7.75 6.75
C ALA A 215 18.49 -6.80 5.57
N ALA A 216 19.09 -5.62 5.80
CA ALA A 216 19.33 -4.66 4.72
C ALA A 216 20.29 -5.22 3.64
N GLY A 217 21.32 -5.97 4.04
CA GLY A 217 22.28 -6.57 3.12
C GLY A 217 21.72 -7.76 2.34
N HIS A 218 20.76 -8.47 2.92
CA HIS A 218 20.10 -9.61 2.29
C HIS A 218 18.91 -9.18 1.41
N PHE A 219 17.94 -8.48 2.00
CA PHE A 219 16.65 -8.16 1.38
C PHE A 219 16.63 -6.80 0.65
N GLY A 220 17.67 -5.98 0.79
CA GLY A 220 17.72 -4.66 0.18
C GLY A 220 16.59 -3.76 0.67
N TRP A 221 15.85 -3.13 -0.24
CA TRP A 221 14.75 -2.21 0.09
C TRP A 221 13.61 -2.89 0.87
N LEU A 222 13.44 -4.22 0.75
CA LEU A 222 12.42 -4.95 1.51
C LEU A 222 12.69 -4.93 3.02
N ALA A 223 13.93 -4.69 3.47
CA ALA A 223 14.25 -4.62 4.89
C ALA A 223 13.46 -3.51 5.63
N ALA A 224 13.05 -2.45 4.94
CA ALA A 224 12.21 -1.40 5.52
C ALA A 224 10.76 -1.84 5.81
N VAL A 225 10.38 -3.02 5.32
CA VAL A 225 9.01 -3.52 5.30
C VAL A 225 8.93 -4.99 5.75
N LEU A 226 9.92 -5.49 6.47
CA LEU A 226 9.97 -6.86 6.99
C LEU A 226 9.73 -6.92 8.50
#